data_AF-A0A7X0X3Z7-F1
#
_entry.id   AF-A0A7X0X3Z7-F1
#
_cell.length_a   1.000
_cell.length_b   1.000
_cell.length_c   1.000
_cell.angle_alpha   90.00
_cell.angle_beta   90.00
_cell.angle_gamma   90.00
#
_symmetry.space_group_name_H-M   'P 1'
#
loop_
_entity.id
_entity.type
_entity.pdbx_description
1 polymer ?
#
loop_
_entity_poly.entity_id
_entity_poly.type
_entity_poly.pdbx_seq_one_letter_code
_entity_poly.pdbx_strand_id
1 'polypeptide(L)'
;MKKLFDETNGFEQRYFRTIWYGYITNDFDLTLTEELKQMIQADLAIETENPITATHWVFYSETQADDAIGDKVRSSIMIRHRDNEFTVNYNVSDFQFVTAFDLAAAFKEQLETSLNS
;
A
#
# COMPACT_ATOMS: atom_id res chain seq x y z
N MET A 1 5.18 -7.39 -9.01
CA MET A 1 5.52 -6.04 -8.46
C MET A 1 7.03 -5.80 -8.43
N LYS A 2 7.48 -4.55 -8.62
CA LYS A 2 8.91 -4.16 -8.54
C LYS A 2 9.15 -3.18 -7.37
N LYS A 3 10.12 -3.47 -6.49
CA LYS A 3 10.59 -2.50 -5.47
C LYS A 3 11.30 -1.33 -6.17
N LEU A 4 10.86 -0.11 -5.90
CA LEU A 4 11.39 1.13 -6.47
C LEU A 4 12.35 1.80 -5.49
N PHE A 5 11.89 2.00 -4.25
CA PHE A 5 12.62 2.70 -3.19
C PHE A 5 12.35 2.03 -1.85
N ASP A 6 13.29 2.15 -0.92
CA ASP A 6 13.22 1.63 0.45
C ASP A 6 13.98 2.61 1.33
N GLU A 7 13.24 3.52 1.97
CA GLU A 7 13.82 4.63 2.71
C GLU A 7 13.46 4.52 4.19
N THR A 8 14.46 4.74 5.04
CA THR A 8 14.26 4.85 6.48
C THR A 8 14.56 6.28 6.91
N ASN A 9 13.56 6.94 7.47
CA ASN A 9 13.64 8.32 7.93
C ASN A 9 13.58 8.36 9.46
N GLY A 10 14.50 9.12 10.07
CA GLY A 10 14.55 9.33 11.52
C GLY A 10 13.99 10.69 11.92
N PHE A 11 13.11 10.74 12.92
CA PHE A 11 12.67 11.96 13.58
C PHE A 11 12.49 11.73 15.08
N GLU A 12 13.13 12.55 15.93
CA GLU A 12 13.03 12.48 17.40
C GLU A 12 13.14 11.05 17.97
N GLN A 13 14.20 10.32 17.54
CA GLN A 13 14.49 8.92 17.93
C GLN A 13 13.48 7.87 17.45
N ARG A 14 12.54 8.24 16.57
CA ARG A 14 11.64 7.31 15.90
C ARG A 14 12.11 7.09 14.47
N TYR A 15 12.11 5.84 14.06
CA TYR A 15 12.41 5.47 12.68
C TYR A 15 11.12 5.07 11.96
N PHE A 16 10.93 5.64 10.79
CA PHE A 16 9.82 5.36 9.90
C PHE A 16 10.39 4.81 8.60
N ARG A 17 9.97 3.61 8.21
CA ARG A 17 10.38 3.01 6.95
C ARG A 17 9.25 3.17 5.94
N THR A 18 9.58 3.59 4.73
CA THR A 18 8.63 3.61 3.62
C THR A 18 9.25 2.84 2.46
N ILE A 19 8.49 1.91 1.90
CA ILE A 19 8.90 1.09 0.77
C ILE A 19 7.91 1.31 -0.35
N TRP A 20 8.42 1.69 -1.50
CA TRP A 20 7.61 1.96 -2.68
C TRP A 20 7.78 0.82 -3.68
N TYR A 21 6.65 0.29 -4.13
CA TYR A 21 6.54 -0.73 -5.15
C TYR A 21 5.76 -0.16 -6.34
N GLY A 22 6.18 -0.53 -7.53
CA GLY A 22 5.52 -0.16 -8.78
C GLY A 22 4.92 -1.35 -9.51
N TYR A 23 3.95 -1.01 -10.36
CA TYR A 23 3.36 -1.85 -11.40
C TYR A 23 2.56 -3.03 -10.83
N ILE A 24 1.62 -2.74 -9.92
CA ILE A 24 0.50 -3.68 -9.70
C ILE A 24 -0.45 -3.61 -10.90
N THR A 25 -0.77 -4.77 -11.44
CA THR A 25 -1.78 -4.98 -12.47
C THR A 25 -3.07 -5.44 -11.81
N ASN A 26 -4.23 -5.05 -12.35
CA ASN A 26 -5.55 -5.39 -11.82
C ASN A 26 -5.75 -4.95 -10.37
N ASP A 27 -5.86 -3.63 -10.18
CA ASP A 27 -6.30 -3.06 -8.91
C ASP A 27 -7.57 -3.78 -8.43
N PHE A 28 -7.60 -4.15 -7.15
CA PHE A 28 -8.70 -4.82 -6.44
C PHE A 28 -8.99 -6.28 -6.80
N ASP A 29 -8.11 -6.96 -7.54
CA ASP A 29 -8.18 -8.41 -7.63
C ASP A 29 -7.98 -9.04 -6.25
N LEU A 30 -8.92 -9.88 -5.78
CA LEU A 30 -8.81 -10.51 -4.46
C LEU A 30 -7.59 -11.45 -4.36
N THR A 31 -7.06 -11.93 -5.48
CA THR A 31 -5.81 -12.71 -5.50
C THR A 31 -4.58 -11.88 -5.14
N LEU A 32 -4.64 -10.54 -5.35
CA LEU A 32 -3.59 -9.60 -4.94
C LEU A 32 -3.47 -9.53 -3.42
N THR A 33 -4.55 -9.77 -2.67
CA THR A 33 -4.55 -9.73 -1.20
C THR A 33 -3.51 -10.69 -0.61
N GLU A 34 -3.46 -11.92 -1.10
CA GLU A 34 -2.52 -12.93 -0.60
C GLU A 34 -1.08 -12.64 -1.03
N GLU A 35 -0.87 -12.12 -2.25
CA GLU A 35 0.46 -11.71 -2.71
C GLU A 35 1.02 -10.58 -1.84
N LEU A 36 0.22 -9.56 -1.55
CA LEU A 36 0.60 -8.43 -0.69
C LEU A 36 0.88 -8.89 0.74
N LYS A 37 0.03 -9.77 1.30
CA LYS A 37 0.23 -10.33 2.64
C LYS A 37 1.55 -11.09 2.75
N GLN A 38 1.82 -12.00 1.82
CA GLN A 38 3.07 -12.77 1.81
C GLN A 38 4.30 -11.86 1.69
N MET A 39 4.23 -10.85 0.82
CA MET A 39 5.31 -9.90 0.64
C MET A 39 5.59 -9.09 1.91
N ILE A 40 4.55 -8.59 2.57
CA ILE A 40 4.67 -7.82 3.81
C ILE A 40 5.22 -8.68 4.95
N GLN A 41 4.72 -9.90 5.10
CA GLN A 41 5.20 -10.84 6.13
C GLN A 41 6.67 -11.19 5.91
N ALA A 42 7.08 -11.42 4.66
CA ALA A 42 8.47 -11.67 4.32
C ALA A 42 9.36 -10.46 4.62
N ASP A 43 8.91 -9.23 4.33
CA ASP A 43 9.66 -8.00 4.61
C ASP A 43 9.77 -7.72 6.12
N LEU A 44 8.71 -7.96 6.89
CA LEU A 44 8.72 -7.82 8.35
C LEU A 44 9.64 -8.83 9.07
N ALA A 45 9.94 -9.96 8.44
CA ALA A 45 10.89 -10.94 8.96
C ALA A 45 12.36 -10.50 8.79
N ILE A 46 12.63 -9.43 8.05
CA ILE A 46 13.98 -8.91 7.83
C ILE A 46 14.40 -8.07 9.05
N GLU A 47 15.55 -8.39 9.63
CA GLU A 47 16.12 -7.60 10.72
C GLU A 47 16.52 -6.20 10.24
N THR A 48 16.12 -5.17 11.00
CA THR A 48 16.48 -3.77 10.73
C THR A 48 17.47 -3.28 11.77
N GLU A 49 18.46 -2.48 11.33
CA GLU A 49 19.48 -1.91 12.22
C GLU A 49 18.89 -0.99 13.29
N ASN A 50 17.79 -0.29 12.96
CA ASN A 50 17.08 0.61 13.87
C ASN A 50 15.70 0.05 14.24
N PRO A 51 15.17 0.34 15.44
CA PRO A 51 13.82 -0.04 15.83
C PRO A 51 12.79 0.78 15.03
N ILE A 52 12.21 0.17 14.00
CA ILE A 52 11.20 0.81 13.16
C ILE A 52 9.89 0.93 13.95
N THR A 53 9.38 2.16 14.07
CA THR A 53 8.13 2.47 14.80
C THR A 53 6.89 2.40 13.92
N ALA A 54 7.07 2.61 12.61
CA ALA A 54 6.05 2.30 11.62
C ALA A 54 6.68 2.02 10.26
N THR A 55 6.11 1.06 9.54
CA THR A 55 6.47 0.77 8.15
C THR A 55 5.29 1.08 7.24
N HIS A 56 5.55 1.72 6.12
CA HIS A 56 4.57 1.98 5.08
C HIS A 56 5.00 1.27 3.79
N TRP A 57 4.12 0.45 3.23
CA TRP A 57 4.28 -0.11 1.89
C TRP A 57 3.32 0.61 0.95
N VAL A 58 3.86 1.23 -0.09
CA VAL A 58 3.09 1.96 -1.09
C VAL A 58 3.19 1.23 -2.42
N PHE A 59 2.07 0.78 -2.96
CA PHE A 59 1.98 0.03 -4.21
C PHE A 59 1.28 0.88 -5.27
N TYR A 60 2.03 1.29 -6.29
CA TYR A 60 1.51 2.09 -7.38
C TYR A 60 0.94 1.23 -8.52
N SER A 61 -0.29 1.52 -8.93
CA SER A 61 -0.93 0.86 -10.07
C SER A 61 -0.19 1.10 -11.37
N GLU A 62 -0.25 0.14 -12.28
CA GLU A 62 0.15 0.36 -13.66
C GLU A 62 -0.85 1.24 -14.41
N THR A 63 -2.14 1.16 -14.06
CA THR A 63 -3.20 1.93 -14.70
C THR A 63 -3.12 3.41 -14.29
N GLN A 64 -3.17 4.28 -15.29
CA GLN A 64 -3.32 5.72 -15.11
C GLN A 64 -4.76 6.10 -15.44
N ALA A 65 -5.40 6.87 -14.57
CA ALA A 65 -6.69 7.48 -14.85
C ALA A 65 -6.46 8.95 -15.20
N ASP A 66 -7.18 9.43 -16.23
CA ASP A 66 -7.25 10.86 -16.52
C ASP A 66 -8.18 11.50 -15.47
N ASP A 67 -7.71 12.55 -14.82
CA ASP A 67 -8.55 13.36 -13.93
C ASP A 67 -9.31 14.46 -14.69
N ALA A 68 -10.19 15.16 -13.97
CA ALA A 68 -11.07 16.18 -14.55
C ALA A 68 -10.32 17.41 -15.14
N ILE A 69 -9.03 17.58 -14.85
CA ILE A 69 -8.18 18.69 -15.28
C ILE A 69 -7.18 18.25 -16.36
N GLY A 70 -7.14 16.96 -16.69
CA GLY A 70 -6.25 16.38 -17.71
C GLY A 70 -4.91 15.91 -17.14
N ASP A 71 -4.76 15.89 -15.82
CA ASP A 71 -3.61 15.28 -15.16
C ASP A 71 -3.82 13.77 -15.06
N LYS A 72 -2.71 13.03 -15.20
CA LYS A 72 -2.72 11.57 -15.07
C LYS A 72 -2.45 11.18 -13.63
N VAL A 73 -3.50 10.76 -12.93
CA VAL A 73 -3.39 10.27 -11.56
C VAL A 73 -3.16 8.76 -11.60
N ARG A 74 -2.15 8.32 -10.85
CA ARG A 74 -1.86 6.90 -10.64
C ARG A 74 -2.44 6.49 -9.30
N SER A 75 -3.32 5.50 -9.30
CA SER A 75 -3.87 4.93 -8.07
C SER A 75 -2.75 4.27 -7.25
N SER A 76 -2.94 4.23 -5.93
CA SER A 76 -2.03 3.50 -5.04
C SER A 76 -2.73 2.87 -3.85
N ILE A 77 -2.24 1.71 -3.44
CA ILE A 77 -2.58 1.07 -2.17
C ILE A 77 -1.44 1.40 -1.20
N MET A 78 -1.77 2.00 -0.06
CA MET A 78 -0.83 2.29 1.02
C MET A 78 -1.20 1.44 2.24
N ILE A 79 -0.29 0.55 2.62
CA ILE A 79 -0.43 -0.29 3.80
C ILE A 79 0.50 0.27 4.86
N ARG A 80 -0.02 0.52 6.04
CA ARG A 80 0.75 0.99 7.19
C ARG A 80 0.70 -0.05 8.28
N HIS A 81 1.86 -0.43 8.81
CA HIS A 81 1.99 -1.20 10.03
C HIS A 81 2.55 -0.31 11.13
N ARG A 82 1.85 -0.22 12.26
CA ARG A 82 2.26 0.53 13.44
C ARG A 82 1.59 -0.05 14.67
N ASP A 83 2.31 -0.11 15.79
CA ASP A 83 1.76 -0.56 17.08
C ASP A 83 1.07 -1.94 16.98
N ASN A 84 1.62 -2.83 16.14
CA ASN A 84 1.13 -4.18 15.82
C ASN A 84 -0.26 -4.21 15.13
N GLU A 85 -0.64 -3.13 14.47
CA GLU A 85 -1.87 -2.98 13.70
C GLU A 85 -1.57 -2.59 12.25
N PHE A 86 -2.27 -3.22 11.31
CA PHE A 86 -2.25 -2.86 9.90
C PHE A 86 -3.47 -2.01 9.54
N THR A 87 -3.23 -0.90 8.85
CA THR A 87 -4.26 -0.07 8.22
C THR A 87 -3.99 0.06 6.73
N VAL A 88 -5.03 -0.04 5.91
CA VAL A 88 -4.95 0.04 4.45
C VAL A 88 -5.65 1.29 3.96
N ASN A 89 -4.98 2.10 3.15
CA ASN A 89 -5.56 3.24 2.47
C ASN A 89 -5.45 3.04 0.96
N TYR A 90 -6.44 3.51 0.23
CA TYR A 90 -6.45 3.47 -1.22
C TYR A 90 -6.61 4.89 -1.76
N ASN A 91 -5.62 5.33 -2.54
CA ASN A 91 -5.59 6.67 -3.12
C ASN A 91 -5.95 6.59 -4.60
N VAL A 92 -6.99 7.32 -5.01
CA VAL A 92 -7.52 7.36 -6.38
C VAL A 92 -7.99 8.74 -6.79
N SER A 93 -8.21 8.92 -8.10
CA SER A 93 -8.92 10.08 -8.64
C SER A 93 -10.42 10.04 -8.30
N ASP A 94 -11.08 11.20 -8.38
CA ASP A 94 -12.53 11.33 -8.16
C ASP A 94 -13.36 10.43 -9.08
N PHE A 95 -12.92 10.24 -10.33
CA PHE A 95 -13.61 9.36 -11.29
C PHE A 95 -13.54 7.90 -10.87
N GLN A 96 -12.35 7.43 -10.47
CA GLN A 96 -12.17 6.07 -9.97
C GLN A 96 -12.89 5.85 -8.64
N PHE A 97 -12.91 6.87 -7.78
CA PHE A 97 -13.69 6.85 -6.54
C PHE A 97 -15.17 6.56 -6.86
N VAL A 98 -15.80 7.29 -7.77
CA VAL A 98 -17.23 7.07 -8.10
C VAL A 98 -17.48 5.72 -8.78
N THR A 99 -16.57 5.26 -9.63
CA THR A 99 -16.81 4.07 -10.48
C THR A 99 -16.39 2.75 -9.86
N ALA A 100 -15.50 2.77 -8.87
CA ALA A 100 -14.94 1.57 -8.25
C ALA A 100 -15.02 1.57 -6.71
N PHE A 101 -15.80 2.48 -6.11
CA PHE A 101 -15.90 2.62 -4.64
C PHE A 101 -16.15 1.29 -3.92
N ASP A 102 -17.20 0.58 -4.31
CA ASP A 102 -17.62 -0.65 -3.61
C ASP A 102 -16.56 -1.74 -3.70
N LEU A 103 -15.93 -1.87 -4.87
CA LEU A 103 -14.86 -2.83 -5.10
C LEU A 103 -13.60 -2.46 -4.29
N ALA A 104 -13.24 -1.17 -4.26
CA ALA A 104 -12.13 -0.65 -3.48
C ALA A 104 -12.33 -0.83 -1.97
N ALA A 105 -13.55 -0.57 -1.49
CA ALA A 105 -13.92 -0.74 -0.09
C ALA A 105 -13.86 -2.20 0.34
N ALA A 106 -14.43 -3.11 -0.46
CA ALA A 106 -14.39 -4.55 -0.19
C ALA A 106 -12.95 -5.09 -0.20
N PHE A 107 -12.14 -4.67 -1.17
CA PHE A 107 -10.72 -5.03 -1.22
C PHE A 107 -9.95 -4.51 0.00
N LYS A 108 -10.15 -3.24 0.38
CA LYS A 108 -9.54 -2.65 1.57
C LYS A 108 -9.87 -3.45 2.82
N GLU A 109 -11.15 -3.73 3.05
CA GLU A 109 -11.62 -4.47 4.23
C GLU A 109 -11.03 -5.88 4.28
N GLN A 110 -11.03 -6.60 3.16
CA GLN A 110 -10.47 -7.94 3.07
C GLN A 110 -8.97 -7.94 3.37
N LEU A 111 -8.21 -7.03 2.75
CA LEU A 111 -6.76 -6.96 2.93
C LEU A 111 -6.39 -6.58 4.37
N GLU A 112 -7.07 -5.58 4.94
CA GLU A 112 -6.85 -5.16 6.33
C GLU A 112 -7.19 -6.30 7.32
N THR A 113 -8.29 -7.02 7.09
CA THR A 113 -8.65 -8.20 7.89
C THR A 113 -7.61 -9.31 7.77
N SER A 114 -7.15 -9.61 6.56
CA SER A 114 -6.16 -10.67 6.31
C SER A 114 -4.79 -10.35 6.90
N LEU A 115 -4.40 -9.08 6.95
CA LEU A 115 -3.12 -8.66 7.56
C LEU A 115 -3.15 -8.69 9.10
N ASN A 116 -4.30 -8.44 9.70
CA ASN A 116 -4.48 -8.43 11.16
C ASN A 116 -4.92 -9.79 11.74
N SER A 117 -5.09 -10.83 10.91
CA SER A 117 -5.49 -12.19 11.31
C SER A 117 -4.32 -13.09 11.70
#